data_AF-A0AAP5KUR7-F1
#
_entry.id   AF-A0AAP5KUR7-F1
#
_cell.length_a   1.000
_cell.length_b   1.000
_cell.length_c   1.000
_cell.angle_alpha   90.00
_cell.angle_beta   90.00
_cell.angle_gamma   90.00
#
_symmetry.space_group_name_H-M   'P 1'
#
loop_
_entity.id
_entity.type
_entity.pdbx_description
1 polymer ?
#
loop_
_entity_poly.entity_id
_entity_poly.type
_entity_poly.pdbx_seq_one_letter_code
_entity_poly.pdbx_strand_id
1 'polypeptide(L)'
;MLNPLFAFGVPAALLIAYLVFYLAKKMKNSDYRRFALTLIAVFLTTFSYQVYNYSRTVIALTSPESFQKNFGYAQGRLLVPVVLGAVLTIINVYYLFRQFRKKE
;
A
#
# COMPACT_ATOMS: atom_id res chain seq x y z
N MET A 1 13.18 5.83 5.70
CA MET A 1 11.76 5.61 5.31
C MET A 1 10.74 6.36 6.18
N LEU A 2 11.02 6.63 7.47
CA LEU A 2 10.06 7.28 8.37
C LEU A 2 9.93 8.81 8.18
N ASN A 3 10.68 9.39 7.24
CA ASN A 3 10.42 10.76 6.82
C ASN A 3 8.97 10.84 6.33
N PRO A 4 8.15 11.80 6.80
CA PRO A 4 6.73 11.88 6.46
C PRO A 4 6.45 11.91 4.95
N LEU A 5 7.27 12.62 4.17
CA LEU A 5 7.12 12.69 2.71
C LEU A 5 7.28 11.32 2.07
N PHE A 6 8.16 10.49 2.60
CA PHE A 6 8.38 9.14 2.08
C PHE A 6 7.35 8.15 2.63
N ALA A 7 7.11 8.17 3.95
CA ALA A 7 6.21 7.27 4.65
C ALA A 7 4.76 7.38 4.18
N PHE A 8 4.32 8.59 3.79
CA PHE A 8 2.95 8.85 3.32
C PHE A 8 2.88 9.22 1.84
N GLY A 9 3.90 9.90 1.29
CA GLY A 9 3.90 10.30 -0.11
C GLY A 9 4.03 9.12 -1.08
N VAL A 10 4.82 8.09 -0.75
CA VAL A 10 4.89 6.88 -1.58
C VAL A 10 3.54 6.15 -1.59
N PRO A 11 2.89 5.85 -0.44
CA PRO A 11 1.53 5.32 -0.44
C PRO A 11 0.51 6.18 -1.19
N ALA A 12 0.56 7.51 -1.02
CA ALA A 12 -0.35 8.42 -1.72
C ALA A 12 -0.16 8.35 -3.25
N ALA A 13 1.09 8.36 -3.73
CA ALA A 13 1.39 8.22 -5.15
C ALA A 13 0.91 6.88 -5.71
N LEU A 14 1.08 5.78 -4.96
CA LEU A 14 0.57 4.46 -5.34
C LEU A 14 -0.96 4.42 -5.39
N LEU A 15 -1.65 5.07 -4.47
CA LEU A 15 -3.11 5.19 -4.49
C LEU A 15 -3.61 6.00 -5.69
N ILE A 16 -2.91 7.08 -6.04
CA ILE A 16 -3.22 7.86 -7.25
C ILE A 16 -3.02 6.99 -8.50
N ALA A 17 -1.88 6.31 -8.61
CA ALA A 17 -1.62 5.39 -9.72
C ALA A 17 -2.69 4.29 -9.80
N TYR A 18 -3.04 3.69 -8.67
CA TYR A 18 -4.11 2.70 -8.57
C TYR A 18 -5.44 3.26 -9.11
N LEU A 19 -5.81 4.47 -8.70
CA LEU A 19 -7.05 5.12 -9.15
C LEU A 19 -7.04 5.38 -10.66
N VAL A 20 -5.92 5.85 -11.22
CA VAL A 20 -5.77 6.06 -12.67
C VAL A 20 -5.98 4.75 -13.44
N PHE A 21 -5.31 3.66 -13.03
CA PHE A 21 -5.50 2.35 -13.65
C PHE A 21 -6.92 1.81 -13.46
N TYR A 22 -7.55 2.07 -12.32
CA TYR A 22 -8.91 1.62 -12.02
C TYR A 22 -9.94 2.33 -12.92
N LEU A 23 -9.78 3.63 -13.13
CA LEU A 23 -10.66 4.46 -13.95
C LEU A 23 -10.42 4.29 -15.46
N ALA A 24 -9.25 3.81 -15.87
CA ALA A 24 -8.91 3.45 -17.25
C ALA A 24 -9.68 2.21 -17.77
N LYS A 25 -11.01 2.16 -17.54
CA LYS A 25 -11.91 1.06 -17.89
C LYS A 25 -11.94 0.74 -19.39
N LYS A 26 -11.60 1.69 -20.26
CA LYS A 26 -11.64 1.57 -21.74
C LYS A 26 -10.44 0.84 -22.35
N MET A 27 -9.45 0.40 -21.58
CA MET A 27 -8.36 -0.43 -22.13
C MET A 27 -8.89 -1.79 -22.57
N LYS A 28 -8.71 -2.15 -23.86
CA LYS A 28 -9.11 -3.44 -24.45
C LYS A 28 -8.54 -4.67 -23.71
N ASN A 29 -7.43 -4.51 -22.97
CA ASN A 29 -6.80 -5.57 -22.18
C ASN A 29 -7.20 -5.51 -20.70
N SER A 30 -8.39 -6.05 -20.39
CA SER A 30 -8.91 -6.10 -19.01
C SER A 30 -7.98 -6.86 -18.05
N ASP A 31 -7.22 -7.81 -18.59
CA ASP A 31 -6.31 -8.72 -17.89
C ASP A 31 -5.08 -7.97 -17.40
N TYR A 32 -4.45 -7.20 -18.30
CA TYR A 32 -3.29 -6.38 -17.97
C TYR A 32 -3.64 -5.33 -16.90
N ARG A 33 -4.83 -4.73 -17.00
CA ARG A 33 -5.31 -3.78 -15.97
C ARG A 33 -5.43 -4.44 -14.61
N ARG A 34 -6.05 -5.62 -14.51
CA ARG A 34 -6.21 -6.34 -13.23
C ARG A 34 -4.87 -6.79 -12.65
N PHE A 35 -3.95 -7.22 -13.51
CA PHE A 35 -2.59 -7.52 -13.10
C PHE A 35 -1.88 -6.28 -12.54
N ALA A 36 -1.93 -5.15 -13.24
CA ALA A 36 -1.32 -3.89 -12.78
C ALA A 36 -1.93 -3.40 -11.45
N LEU A 37 -3.26 -3.44 -11.30
CA LEU A 37 -3.94 -3.10 -10.04
C LEU A 37 -3.51 -4.00 -8.90
N THR A 38 -3.39 -5.31 -9.15
CA THR A 38 -2.86 -6.27 -8.15
C THR A 38 -1.43 -5.90 -7.75
N LEU A 39 -0.56 -5.63 -8.73
CA LEU A 39 0.84 -5.30 -8.48
C LEU A 39 0.98 -4.02 -7.63
N ILE A 40 0.25 -2.95 -7.99
CA ILE A 40 0.24 -1.70 -7.24
C ILE A 40 -0.25 -1.93 -5.80
N ALA A 41 -1.32 -2.71 -5.62
CA ALA A 41 -1.86 -3.01 -4.30
C ALA A 41 -0.87 -3.82 -3.44
N VAL A 42 -0.25 -4.88 -3.99
CA VAL A 42 0.77 -5.67 -3.29
C VAL A 42 1.95 -4.79 -2.88
N PHE A 43 2.40 -3.91 -3.77
CA PHE A 43 3.50 -3.00 -3.48
C PHE A 43 3.13 -1.99 -2.39
N LEU A 44 1.94 -1.40 -2.45
CA LEU A 44 1.40 -0.51 -1.40
C LEU A 44 1.40 -1.20 -0.03
N THR A 45 0.88 -2.43 0.04
CA THR A 45 0.84 -3.23 1.28
C THR A 45 2.25 -3.49 1.81
N THR A 46 3.12 -4.01 0.96
CA THR A 46 4.46 -4.47 1.34
C THR A 46 5.32 -3.30 1.80
N PHE A 47 5.32 -2.21 1.03
CA PHE A 47 6.02 -0.98 1.38
C PHE A 47 5.52 -0.44 2.72
N SER A 48 4.20 -0.25 2.88
CA SER A 48 3.64 0.32 4.10
C SER A 48 3.91 -0.55 5.32
N TYR A 49 3.88 -1.86 5.16
CA TYR A 49 4.22 -2.82 6.21
C TYR A 49 5.69 -2.74 6.62
N GLN A 50 6.61 -2.62 5.65
CA GLN A 50 8.04 -2.41 5.93
C GLN A 50 8.28 -1.12 6.71
N VAL A 51 7.62 -0.01 6.33
CA VAL A 51 7.73 1.26 7.06
C VAL A 51 7.18 1.14 8.48
N TYR A 52 6.03 0.48 8.66
CA TYR A 52 5.46 0.23 9.98
C TYR A 52 6.37 -0.65 10.86
N ASN A 53 6.90 -1.75 10.33
CA ASN A 53 7.82 -2.60 11.08
C ASN A 53 9.10 -1.87 11.47
N TYR A 54 9.66 -1.08 10.56
CA TYR A 54 10.82 -0.26 10.89
C TYR A 54 10.51 0.76 12.00
N SER A 55 9.31 1.35 12.01
CA SER A 55 8.87 2.24 13.10
C SER A 55 8.83 1.54 14.47
N ARG A 56 8.43 0.26 14.50
CA ARG A 56 8.40 -0.55 15.73
C ARG A 56 9.81 -0.76 16.28
N THR A 57 10.77 -1.07 15.41
CA THR A 57 12.18 -1.21 15.82
C THR A 57 12.72 0.09 16.39
N VAL A 58 12.41 1.24 15.78
CA VAL A 58 12.85 2.55 16.28
C VAL A 58 12.25 2.86 17.66
N ILE A 59 10.95 2.59 17.86
CA ILE A 59 10.29 2.81 19.16
C ILE A 59 10.82 1.87 20.23
N ALA A 60 11.09 0.61 19.90
CA ALA A 60 11.68 -0.34 20.83
C ALA A 60 13.07 0.09 21.34
N LEU A 61 13.81 0.88 20.54
CA LEU A 61 15.12 1.42 20.90
C LEU A 61 15.07 2.81 21.55
N THR A 62 13.94 3.52 21.43
CA THR A 62 13.80 4.89 21.91
C THR A 62 12.57 5.01 22.81
N SER A 63 11.50 5.64 22.33
CA SER A 63 10.17 5.64 22.94
C SER A 63 9.13 6.16 21.94
N PRO A 64 7.83 5.95 22.17
CA PRO A 64 6.78 6.55 21.35
C PRO A 64 6.82 8.09 21.30
N GLU A 65 7.14 8.74 22.41
CA GLU A 65 7.23 10.21 22.51
C GLU A 65 8.41 10.74 21.69
N SER A 66 9.56 10.07 21.79
CA SER A 66 10.75 10.39 20.99
C SER A 66 10.46 10.23 19.50
N PHE A 67 9.78 9.16 19.10
CA PHE A 67 9.36 8.95 17.71
C PHE A 67 8.50 10.11 17.20
N GLN A 68 7.46 10.51 17.95
CA GLN A 68 6.58 11.59 17.54
C GLN A 68 7.33 12.93 17.44
N LYS A 69 8.24 13.20 18.38
CA LYS A 69 9.08 14.41 18.37
C LYS A 69 10.01 14.44 17.15
N ASN A 70 10.60 13.30 16.78
CA ASN A 70 11.58 13.20 15.70
C ASN A 70 10.94 13.20 14.30
N PHE A 71 9.77 12.57 14.15
CA PHE A 71 9.13 12.40 12.83
C PHE A 71 7.88 13.26 12.61
N GLY A 72 7.34 13.91 13.65
CA GLY A 72 6.20 14.82 13.53
C GLY A 72 4.85 14.13 13.34
N TYR A 73 4.75 12.83 13.59
CA TYR A 73 3.49 12.08 13.56
C TYR A 73 3.50 10.90 14.53
N ALA A 74 2.32 10.50 14.99
CA ALA A 74 2.15 9.32 15.82
C ALA A 74 2.32 8.04 15.00
N GLN A 75 3.05 7.05 15.53
CA GLN A 75 3.31 5.76 14.87
C GLN A 75 2.04 5.12 14.30
N GLY A 76 0.92 5.19 15.04
CA GLY A 76 -0.36 4.61 14.64
C GLY A 76 -0.87 5.09 13.28
N ARG A 77 -0.47 6.29 12.81
CA ARG A 77 -0.86 6.79 11.48
C ARG A 77 -0.31 5.93 10.34
N LEU A 78 0.78 5.19 10.55
CA LEU A 78 1.36 4.29 9.56
C LEU A 78 0.48 3.06 9.29
N LEU A 79 -0.47 2.73 10.16
CA LEU A 79 -1.40 1.63 9.93
C LEU A 79 -2.41 1.95 8.82
N VAL A 80 -2.73 3.22 8.58
CA VAL A 80 -3.70 3.63 7.55
C VAL A 80 -3.31 3.10 6.16
N PRO A 81 -2.10 3.39 5.62
CA PRO A 81 -1.71 2.86 4.32
C PRO A 81 -1.51 1.34 4.32
N VAL A 82 -1.16 0.71 5.46
CA VAL A 82 -1.06 -0.76 5.59
C VAL A 82 -2.42 -1.41 5.39
N VAL A 83 -3.44 -0.94 6.12
CA VAL A 83 -4.79 -1.50 6.05
C VAL A 83 -5.41 -1.27 4.66
N LEU A 84 -5.26 -0.07 4.11
CA LEU A 84 -5.72 0.25 2.76
C LEU A 84 -5.06 -0.66 1.72
N GLY A 85 -3.73 -0.81 1.78
CA GLY A 85 -3.00 -1.74 0.93
C GLY A 85 -3.56 -3.15 1.05
N ALA A 86 -3.64 -3.69 2.28
CA ALA A 86 -4.04 -5.07 2.51
C ALA A 86 -5.45 -5.37 1.96
N VAL A 87 -6.41 -4.46 2.20
CA VAL A 87 -7.76 -4.56 1.65
C VAL A 87 -7.73 -4.58 0.11
N LEU A 88 -7.00 -3.66 -0.51
CA LEU A 88 -6.87 -3.62 -1.97
C LEU A 88 -6.18 -4.88 -2.52
N THR A 89 -5.15 -5.39 -1.84
CA THR A 89 -4.46 -6.63 -2.23
C THR A 89 -5.42 -7.80 -2.21
N ILE A 90 -6.17 -8.01 -1.11
CA ILE A 90 -7.14 -9.11 -0.99
C ILE A 90 -8.17 -9.05 -2.11
N ILE A 91 -8.74 -7.87 -2.36
CA ILE A 91 -9.74 -7.66 -3.41
C ILE A 91 -9.17 -7.98 -4.80
N ASN A 92 -8.01 -7.42 -5.15
CA ASN A 92 -7.44 -7.60 -6.48
C ASN A 92 -6.96 -9.03 -6.73
N VAL A 93 -6.32 -9.64 -5.74
CA VAL A 93 -5.89 -11.04 -5.81
C VAL A 93 -7.10 -11.96 -6.00
N TYR A 94 -8.18 -11.76 -5.25
CA TYR A 94 -9.43 -12.51 -5.44
C TYR A 94 -9.96 -12.40 -6.88
N TYR A 95 -10.04 -11.19 -7.42
CA TYR A 95 -10.51 -10.97 -8.79
C TYR A 95 -9.57 -11.52 -9.87
N LEU A 96 -8.26 -11.49 -9.63
CA LEU A 96 -7.25 -12.05 -10.52
C LEU A 96 -7.35 -13.58 -10.57
N PHE A 97 -7.44 -14.24 -9.41
CA PHE A 97 -7.63 -15.70 -9.35
C PHE A 97 -8.96 -16.16 -9.97
N ARG A 98 -10.05 -15.42 -9.74
CA ARG A 98 -11.35 -15.73 -10.37
C ARG A 98 -11.31 -15.57 -11.89
N GLN A 99 -10.46 -14.69 -12.41
CA GLN A 99 -10.29 -14.51 -13.85
C GLN A 99 -9.51 -15.66 -14.48
N PHE A 100 -8.43 -16.12 -13.84
CA PHE A 100 -7.66 -17.27 -14.35
C PHE A 100 -8.49 -18.55 -14.37
N ARG A 101 -9.27 -18.84 -13.32
CA ARG A 101 -10.18 -20.01 -13.28
C ARG A 101 -11.29 -20.04 -14.33
N LYS A 102 -11.61 -18.92 -14.98
CA LYS A 102 -12.64 -18.87 -16.03
C LYS A 102 -12.08 -19.13 -17.43
N LYS A 103 -10.75 -19.20 -17.56
CA LYS A 103 -10.06 -19.42 -18.83
C LYS A 103 -9.60 -20.88 -19.00
N GLU A 104 -9.57 -21.64 -17.91
CA GLU A 104 -9.52 -23.10 -17.89
C GLU A 104 -10.93 -23.66 -18.11
#